data_AF-A0A8T1S5A5-F1
#
_entry.id   AF-A0A8T1S5A5-F1
#
_cell.length_a   1.000
_cell.length_b   1.000
_cell.length_c   1.000
_cell.angle_alpha   90.00
_cell.angle_beta   90.00
_cell.angle_gamma   90.00
#
_symmetry.space_group_name_H-M   'P 1'
#
loop_
_entity.id
_entity.type
_entity.pdbx_description
1 polymer ?
#
loop_
_entity_poly.entity_id
_entity_poly.type
_entity_poly.pdbx_seq_one_letter_code
_entity_poly.pdbx_strand_id
1 'polypeptide(L)'
;ALVDGPCSGVRRQAMPFKCMQLTDFVLKFPHSARQKHVQVAWEKENINEKWTGTRWAKKIEAREKKAKMTDFDRYKVMKAKKMRNRIIKHEVKKLQKQSSKKA
;
A
#
# COMPACT_ATOMS: atom_id res chain seq x y z
N ALA A 1 -18.86 -15.44 2.07
CA ALA A 1 -19.51 -14.60 1.05
C ALA A 1 -19.22 -15.13 -0.35
N LEU A 2 -20.10 -14.89 -1.31
CA LEU A 2 -19.80 -15.04 -2.74
C LEU A 2 -18.98 -13.81 -3.19
N VAL A 3 -17.79 -14.02 -3.74
CA VAL A 3 -16.87 -12.94 -4.14
C VAL A 3 -16.52 -13.06 -5.61
N ASP A 4 -16.32 -11.93 -6.28
CA ASP A 4 -15.99 -11.82 -7.70
C ASP A 4 -15.02 -10.65 -7.93
N GLY A 5 -13.90 -10.89 -8.61
CA GLY A 5 -12.84 -9.92 -8.86
C GLY A 5 -12.43 -9.88 -10.34
N PRO A 6 -13.30 -9.37 -11.23
CA PRO A 6 -13.11 -9.45 -12.68
C PRO A 6 -11.83 -8.77 -13.17
N CYS A 7 -11.46 -7.63 -12.57
CA CYS A 7 -10.30 -6.83 -12.98
C CYS A 7 -8.99 -7.22 -12.24
N SER A 8 -9.05 -8.18 -11.30
CA SER A 8 -7.91 -8.66 -10.51
C SER A 8 -7.56 -10.12 -10.76
N GLY A 9 -8.25 -10.78 -11.70
CA GLY A 9 -8.04 -12.18 -12.05
C GLY A 9 -8.68 -13.19 -11.08
N VAL A 10 -9.47 -12.71 -10.10
CA VAL A 10 -10.16 -13.58 -9.14
C VAL A 10 -11.53 -13.95 -9.70
N ARG A 11 -11.69 -15.21 -10.13
CA ARG A 11 -12.98 -15.72 -10.61
C ARG A 11 -14.01 -15.79 -9.47
N ARG A 12 -15.29 -15.78 -9.85
CA ARG A 12 -16.40 -15.90 -8.92
C ARG A 12 -16.34 -17.19 -8.12
N GLN A 13 -16.25 -17.07 -6.79
CA GLN A 13 -16.13 -18.21 -5.88
C GLN A 13 -16.65 -17.88 -4.47
N ALA A 14 -16.88 -18.92 -3.66
CA ALA A 14 -17.17 -18.76 -2.25
C ALA A 14 -15.86 -18.45 -1.48
N MET A 15 -15.89 -17.46 -0.59
CA MET A 15 -14.76 -17.11 0.27
C MET A 15 -15.20 -16.89 1.74
N PRO A 16 -14.52 -17.49 2.73
CA PRO A 16 -14.76 -17.25 4.15
C PRO A 16 -14.40 -15.81 4.56
N PHE A 17 -15.16 -15.22 5.48
CA PHE A 17 -14.91 -13.86 5.97
C PHE A 17 -13.55 -13.71 6.68
N LYS A 18 -13.02 -14.78 7.29
CA LYS A 18 -11.70 -14.79 7.93
C LYS A 18 -10.55 -14.56 6.94
N CYS A 19 -10.73 -14.91 5.67
CA CYS A 19 -9.69 -14.81 4.64
C CYS A 19 -9.71 -13.46 3.90
N MET A 20 -10.62 -12.55 4.24
CA MET A 20 -10.74 -11.24 3.60
C MET A 20 -10.62 -10.11 4.62
N GLN A 21 -10.13 -8.97 4.15
CA GLN A 21 -10.03 -7.74 4.93
C GLN A 21 -10.84 -6.67 4.21
N LEU A 22 -11.74 -6.01 4.93
CA LEU A 22 -12.56 -4.95 4.35
C LEU A 22 -11.69 -3.73 4.02
N THR A 23 -12.09 -3.04 2.96
CA THR A 23 -11.49 -1.77 2.51
C THR A 23 -12.55 -0.69 2.57
N ASP A 24 -12.15 0.58 2.47
CA ASP A 24 -13.07 1.72 2.48
C ASP A 24 -13.86 1.87 1.17
N PHE A 25 -13.54 1.09 0.14
CA PHE A 25 -14.20 1.17 -1.16
C PHE A 25 -15.52 0.40 -1.17
N VAL A 26 -16.60 1.07 -1.61
CA VAL A 26 -17.93 0.49 -1.77
C VAL A 26 -18.39 0.68 -3.21
N LEU A 27 -18.74 -0.42 -3.88
CA LEU A 27 -19.31 -0.42 -5.22
C LEU A 27 -20.82 -0.60 -5.15
N LYS A 28 -21.57 0.15 -5.97
CA LYS A 28 -23.04 0.09 -6.02
C LYS A 28 -23.51 -0.72 -7.22
N PHE A 29 -24.07 -1.90 -6.98
CA PHE A 29 -24.73 -2.75 -7.97
C PHE A 29 -25.71 -3.72 -7.28
N PRO A 30 -26.68 -4.33 -8.00
CA PRO A 30 -27.63 -5.27 -7.41
C PRO A 30 -26.95 -6.51 -6.82
N HIS A 31 -27.50 -7.04 -5.72
CA HIS A 31 -27.00 -8.29 -5.13
C HIS A 31 -27.05 -9.43 -6.17
N SER A 32 -26.02 -10.28 -6.20
CA SER A 32 -25.88 -11.39 -7.14
C SER A 32 -25.82 -11.03 -8.63
N ALA A 33 -25.48 -9.78 -8.98
CA ALA A 33 -25.29 -9.37 -10.37
C ALA A 33 -24.23 -10.22 -11.12
N ARG A 34 -24.39 -10.35 -12.44
CA ARG A 34 -23.41 -11.04 -13.30
C ARG A 34 -22.09 -10.27 -13.38
N GLN A 35 -21.01 -10.99 -13.70
CA GLN A 35 -19.63 -10.47 -13.68
C GLN A 35 -19.47 -9.21 -14.54
N LYS A 36 -20.16 -9.14 -15.69
CA LYS A 36 -20.19 -7.97 -16.57
C LYS A 36 -20.59 -6.68 -15.85
N HIS A 37 -21.59 -6.73 -14.96
CA HIS A 37 -22.02 -5.54 -14.22
C HIS A 37 -21.03 -5.15 -13.11
N VAL A 38 -20.44 -6.15 -12.45
CA VAL A 38 -19.40 -5.92 -11.43
C VAL A 38 -18.17 -5.27 -12.08
N GLN A 39 -17.76 -5.75 -13.26
CA GLN A 39 -16.65 -5.19 -14.02
C GLN A 39 -16.90 -3.73 -14.41
N VAL A 40 -18.07 -3.43 -14.98
CA VAL A 40 -18.43 -2.05 -15.35
C VAL A 40 -18.44 -1.13 -14.13
N ALA A 41 -18.97 -1.57 -12.99
CA ALA A 41 -18.96 -0.78 -11.76
C ALA A 41 -17.53 -0.57 -11.21
N TRP A 42 -16.67 -1.59 -11.30
CA TRP A 42 -15.28 -1.53 -10.86
C TRP A 42 -14.45 -0.55 -11.69
N GLU A 43 -14.58 -0.62 -13.02
CA GLU A 43 -13.89 0.25 -13.97
C GLU A 43 -14.41 1.68 -13.87
N LYS A 44 -15.73 1.88 -13.77
CA LYS A 44 -16.33 3.21 -13.60
C LYS A 44 -15.76 3.96 -12.38
N GLU A 45 -15.49 3.25 -11.30
CA GLU A 45 -14.95 3.82 -10.07
C GLU A 45 -13.42 3.85 -10.01
N ASN A 46 -12.71 3.39 -11.05
CA ASN A 46 -11.24 3.35 -11.13
C ASN A 46 -10.59 2.75 -9.87
N ILE A 47 -11.14 1.65 -9.36
CA ILE A 47 -10.71 1.07 -8.08
C ILE A 47 -9.22 0.67 -8.09
N ASN A 48 -8.69 0.21 -9.22
CA ASN A 48 -7.27 -0.16 -9.32
C ASN A 48 -6.33 1.03 -9.07
N GLU A 49 -6.66 2.19 -9.63
CA GLU A 49 -5.88 3.42 -9.45
C GLU A 49 -6.04 3.94 -8.02
N LYS A 50 -7.28 3.97 -7.51
CA LYS A 50 -7.55 4.37 -6.13
C LYS A 50 -6.80 3.47 -5.14
N TRP A 51 -6.83 2.14 -5.34
CA TRP A 51 -6.12 1.16 -4.51
C TRP A 51 -4.61 1.38 -4.55
N THR A 52 -4.00 1.46 -5.72
CA THR A 52 -2.54 1.68 -5.87
C THR A 52 -2.10 3.03 -5.29
N GLY A 53 -2.96 4.05 -5.32
CA GLY A 53 -2.75 5.34 -4.67
C GLY A 53 -2.72 5.28 -3.13
N THR A 54 -3.40 4.29 -2.51
CA THR A 54 -3.52 4.20 -1.05
C THR A 54 -2.20 3.96 -0.34
N ARG A 55 -2.10 4.43 0.91
CA ARG A 55 -0.96 4.11 1.80
C ARG A 55 -0.89 2.62 2.13
N TRP A 56 -2.01 1.90 2.07
CA TRP A 56 -2.05 0.46 2.32
C TRP A 56 -1.38 -0.31 1.18
N ALA A 57 -1.81 -0.10 -0.07
CA ALA A 57 -1.19 -0.75 -1.23
C ALA A 57 0.31 -0.44 -1.32
N LYS A 58 0.70 0.84 -1.15
CA LYS A 58 2.12 1.25 -1.12
C LYS A 58 2.92 0.54 -0.02
N LYS A 59 2.32 0.25 1.14
CA LYS A 59 2.98 -0.53 2.21
C LYS A 59 3.16 -1.99 1.84
N ILE A 60 2.17 -2.61 1.18
CA ILE A 60 2.29 -3.98 0.67
C ILE A 60 3.40 -4.05 -0.37
N GLU A 61 3.37 -3.15 -1.36
CA GLU A 61 4.36 -3.08 -2.42
C GLU A 61 5.79 -2.85 -1.87
N ALA A 62 5.95 -1.92 -0.92
CA ALA A 62 7.25 -1.68 -0.27
C ALA A 62 7.76 -2.92 0.49
N ARG A 63 6.86 -3.71 1.10
CA ARG A 63 7.23 -4.97 1.77
C ARG A 63 7.72 -6.00 0.76
N GLU A 64 7.03 -6.16 -0.36
CA GLU A 64 7.42 -7.07 -1.42
C GLU A 64 8.75 -6.67 -2.07
N LYS A 65 8.93 -5.38 -2.38
CA LYS A 65 10.21 -4.85 -2.90
C LYS A 65 11.36 -5.11 -1.95
N LYS A 66 11.13 -4.95 -0.64
CA LYS A 66 12.15 -5.27 0.38
C LYS A 66 12.47 -6.76 0.44
N ALA A 67 11.46 -7.63 0.31
CA ALA A 67 11.67 -9.08 0.29
C ALA A 67 12.45 -9.54 -0.96
N LYS A 68 12.23 -8.89 -2.10
CA LYS A 68 12.91 -9.16 -3.38
C LYS A 68 14.29 -8.50 -3.52
N MET A 69 14.76 -7.77 -2.50
CA MET A 69 15.99 -6.97 -2.57
C MET A 69 17.24 -7.84 -2.65
N THR A 70 18.06 -7.60 -3.67
CA THR A 70 19.34 -8.30 -3.87
C THR A 70 20.40 -7.84 -2.88
N ASP A 71 21.49 -8.60 -2.75
CA ASP A 71 22.57 -8.24 -1.83
C ASP A 71 23.26 -6.92 -2.20
N PHE A 72 23.51 -6.70 -3.50
CA PHE A 72 24.07 -5.44 -3.99
C PHE A 72 23.15 -4.24 -3.70
N ASP A 73 21.83 -4.42 -3.80
CA ASP A 73 20.87 -3.39 -3.41
C ASP A 73 20.91 -3.08 -1.91
N ARG A 74 21.08 -4.11 -1.06
CA ARG A 74 21.24 -3.91 0.39
C ARG A 74 22.49 -3.10 0.71
N TYR A 75 23.60 -3.35 0.02
CA TYR A 75 24.81 -2.56 0.16
C TYR A 75 24.59 -1.08 -0.18
N LYS A 76 23.95 -0.80 -1.33
CA LYS A 76 23.59 0.58 -1.75
C LYS A 76 22.69 1.25 -0.71
N VAL A 77 21.64 0.56 -0.26
CA VAL A 77 20.70 1.06 0.76
C VAL A 77 21.43 1.36 2.07
N MET A 78 22.33 0.48 2.51
CA MET A 78 23.09 0.66 3.75
C MET A 78 23.95 1.93 3.69
N LYS A 79 24.70 2.14 2.61
CA LYS A 79 25.56 3.32 2.44
C LYS A 79 24.74 4.61 2.39
N ALA A 80 23.67 4.64 1.59
CA ALA A 80 22.78 5.80 1.50
C ALA A 80 22.10 6.12 2.84
N LYS A 81 21.61 5.09 3.55
CA LYS A 81 20.96 5.24 4.86
C LYS A 81 21.94 5.74 5.92
N LYS A 82 23.19 5.28 5.92
CA LYS A 82 24.23 5.75 6.84
C LYS A 82 24.48 7.25 6.67
N MET A 83 24.61 7.73 5.43
CA MET A 83 24.82 9.16 5.15
C MET A 83 23.61 10.00 5.57
N ARG A 84 22.39 9.60 5.16
CA ARG A 84 21.14 10.27 5.53
C ARG A 84 21.01 10.40 7.05
N ASN A 85 21.25 9.32 7.79
CA ASN A 85 21.13 9.32 9.24
C ASN A 85 22.16 10.24 9.91
N ARG A 86 23.37 10.38 9.34
CA ARG A 86 24.39 11.32 9.85
C ARG A 86 23.92 12.77 9.71
N ILE A 87 23.38 13.13 8.55
CA ILE A 87 22.85 14.48 8.28
C ILE A 87 21.70 14.79 9.25
N ILE A 88 20.72 13.90 9.35
CA ILE A 88 19.56 14.06 10.25
C ILE A 88 20.03 14.21 11.69
N LYS A 89 20.96 13.36 12.16
CA LYS A 89 21.48 13.42 13.54
C LYS A 89 22.14 14.77 13.85
N HIS A 90 22.92 15.30 12.92
CA HIS A 90 23.58 16.59 13.10
C HIS A 90 22.56 17.73 13.17
N GLU A 91 21.55 17.72 12.30
CA GLU A 91 20.51 18.75 12.28
C GLU A 91 19.62 18.70 13.52
N VAL A 92 19.21 17.50 13.94
CA VAL A 92 18.46 17.31 15.19
C VAL A 92 19.24 17.83 16.39
N LYS A 93 20.56 17.60 16.45
CA LYS A 93 21.41 18.11 17.55
C LYS A 93 21.45 19.64 17.57
N LYS A 94 21.49 20.30 16.41
CA LYS A 94 21.41 21.77 16.32
C LYS A 94 20.07 22.29 16.82
N LEU A 95 18.96 21.69 16.37
CA LEU A 95 17.60 22.06 16.79
C LEU A 95 17.42 21.90 18.30
N GLN A 96 17.92 20.80 18.87
CA GLN A 96 17.91 20.58 20.32
C GLN A 96 18.68 21.68 21.07
N LYS A 97 19.90 22.00 20.62
CA LYS A 97 20.71 23.08 21.22
C LYS A 97 20.05 24.46 21.11
N GLN A 98 19.32 24.72 20.04
CA GLN A 98 18.56 25.97 19.90
C GLN A 98 17.34 25.99 20.82
N SER A 99 16.61 24.88 20.95
CA SER A 99 15.46 24.78 21.86
C SER A 99 15.87 24.98 23.32
N SER A 100 16.99 24.38 23.75
CA SER A 100 17.51 24.49 25.11
C SER A 100 18.10 25.87 25.45
N LYS A 101 18.31 26.74 24.45
CA LYS A 101 18.74 28.13 24.64
C LYS A 101 17.58 29.11 24.70
N LYS A 102 16.40 28.70 24.21
CA LYS A 102 15.16 29.49 24.22
C LYS A 102 14.33 29.23 25.47
N ALA A 103 14.48 28.07 26.09
CA ALA A 103 14.07 27.81 27.46
C ALA A 103 15.08 28.41 28.44
#